data_AF-A0A2E9YHD7-F1
#
_entry.id   AF-A0A2E9YHD7-F1
#
_cell.length_a   1.000
_cell.length_b   1.000
_cell.length_c   1.000
_cell.angle_alpha   90.00
_cell.angle_beta   90.00
_cell.angle_gamma   90.00
#
_symmetry.space_group_name_H-M   'P 1'
#
loop_
_entity.id
_entity.type
_entity.pdbx_description
1 polymer ?
#
loop_
_entity_poly.entity_id
_entity_poly.type
_entity_poly.pdbx_seq_one_letter_code
_entity_poly.pdbx_strand_id
1 'polypeptide(L)'
;MAFDPVSIVIIVLVLAFTLHGIYRIARSGKRRTILPSTRTNLTEHISEGAKARRSRGRGSRRDRSLISATTESLGEGSTIGAGVQETEVSSREISVLEKRLEREGAKRGAVQISLMWNNWNDLDLHVITPSGEHIYHDHRKSTCEGELDVDMNFKPTSKTPVENIVWTRTPPAGVYRIGIRHYKIHKRGLFAWAPVLSKIHMKNATDYTVSVSIGESKRFYEGTVEKSNELQFVAKFAIAEPGQSDVIEKPQEAEEPQEAEEPQEAEEFSEAREVDALRRRVGTVHDGVSVTLNWDSSSDLGLSVITPDGSAVSFFDPEESKGGSFDIESFNPNEGRQVVSWSENPPAGDYSIIVQHFETEGEGEDSEFTVSIDNRGDEEEISGTISSDGSQVEAGTFVVS
;
A
#
# COMPACT_ATOMS: atom_id res chain seq x y z
N MET A 1 34.27 -39.32 21.19
CA MET A 1 35.48 -39.16 20.35
C MET A 1 36.31 -38.03 20.95
N ALA A 2 37.40 -38.34 21.62
CA ALA A 2 38.33 -37.33 22.13
C ALA A 2 39.20 -36.84 20.97
N PHE A 3 39.17 -35.54 20.68
CA PHE A 3 40.04 -34.97 19.65
C PHE A 3 41.48 -35.00 20.16
N ASP A 4 42.36 -35.64 19.39
CA ASP A 4 43.79 -35.68 19.66
C ASP A 4 44.35 -34.25 19.69
N PRO A 5 44.99 -33.80 20.79
CA PRO A 5 45.55 -32.46 20.91
C PRO A 5 46.53 -32.12 19.78
N VAL A 6 47.20 -33.12 19.19
CA VAL A 6 48.09 -32.91 18.04
C VAL A 6 47.31 -32.50 16.79
N SER A 7 46.13 -33.07 16.57
CA SER A 7 45.27 -32.73 15.43
C SER A 7 44.73 -31.29 15.54
N ILE A 8 44.44 -30.82 16.76
CA ILE A 8 44.00 -29.44 16.99
C ILE A 8 45.12 -28.44 16.66
N VAL A 9 46.35 -28.74 17.06
CA VAL A 9 47.51 -27.88 16.76
C VAL A 9 47.77 -27.78 15.26
N ILE A 10 47.63 -28.90 14.53
CA ILE A 10 47.79 -28.92 13.07
C ILE A 10 46.69 -28.08 12.40
N ILE A 11 45.44 -28.20 12.83
CA ILE A 11 44.32 -27.42 12.27
C ILE A 11 44.53 -25.91 12.52
N VAL A 12 44.98 -25.53 13.72
CA VAL A 12 45.27 -24.13 14.05
C VAL A 12 46.42 -23.59 13.20
N LEU A 13 47.47 -24.37 12.95
CA LEU A 13 48.57 -23.97 12.07
C LEU A 13 48.10 -23.78 10.62
N VAL A 14 47.29 -24.70 10.09
CA VAL A 14 46.73 -24.58 8.73
C VAL A 14 45.83 -23.34 8.60
N LEU A 15 45.00 -23.05 9.61
CA LEU A 15 44.19 -21.84 9.67
C LEU A 15 45.05 -20.56 9.73
N ALA A 16 46.13 -20.56 10.50
CA ALA A 16 47.04 -19.42 10.58
C ALA A 16 47.74 -19.13 9.23
N PHE A 17 48.20 -20.18 8.53
CA PHE A 17 48.83 -20.00 7.21
C PHE A 17 47.86 -19.54 6.13
N THR A 18 46.61 -20.04 6.15
CA THR A 18 45.57 -19.61 5.20
C THR A 18 45.13 -18.17 5.44
N LEU A 19 44.92 -17.77 6.71
CA LEU A 19 44.63 -16.37 7.05
C LEU A 19 45.79 -15.43 6.67
N HIS A 20 47.04 -15.85 6.86
CA HIS A 20 48.21 -15.05 6.48
C HIS A 20 48.33 -14.88 4.94
N GLY A 21 47.99 -15.91 4.16
CA GLY A 21 47.92 -15.83 2.71
C GLY A 21 46.85 -14.85 2.21
N ILE A 22 45.64 -14.92 2.79
CA ILE A 22 44.52 -14.02 2.47
C ILE A 22 44.85 -12.57 2.87
N TYR A 23 45.47 -12.37 4.04
CA TYR A 23 45.93 -11.06 4.49
C TYR A 23 46.95 -10.43 3.53
N ARG A 24 47.88 -11.23 2.98
CA ARG A 24 48.87 -10.75 2.00
C ARG A 24 48.24 -10.35 0.66
N ILE A 25 47.20 -11.05 0.23
CA ILE A 25 46.44 -10.73 -1.00
C ILE A 25 45.61 -9.46 -0.79
N ALA A 26 44.93 -9.33 0.35
CA ALA A 26 44.14 -8.14 0.70
C ALA A 26 44.99 -6.87 0.78
N ARG A 27 46.26 -6.99 1.21
CA ARG A 27 47.20 -5.86 1.30
C ARG A 27 47.93 -5.55 -0.03
N SER A 28 47.86 -6.43 -1.03
CA SER A 28 48.52 -6.29 -2.34
C SER A 28 47.65 -5.54 -3.38
N GLY A 29 46.87 -4.55 -2.93
CA GLY A 29 45.91 -3.79 -3.76
C GLY A 29 46.40 -2.44 -4.29
N LYS A 30 47.70 -2.13 -4.31
CA LYS A 30 48.22 -0.88 -4.90
C LYS A 30 49.47 -1.15 -5.74
N ARG A 31 49.27 -1.25 -7.05
CA ARG A 31 50.16 -0.90 -8.20
C ARG A 31 49.99 -1.92 -9.33
N ARG A 32 49.16 -1.59 -10.32
CA ARG A 32 49.39 -2.02 -11.72
C ARG A 32 49.10 -0.85 -12.64
N THR A 33 50.18 -0.27 -13.15
CA THR A 33 50.22 0.69 -14.24
C THR A 33 49.86 -0.06 -15.53
N ILE A 34 48.80 0.36 -16.21
CA ILE A 34 48.44 -0.17 -17.53
C ILE A 34 49.08 0.77 -18.56
N LEU A 35 49.99 0.24 -19.39
CA LEU A 35 50.49 0.92 -20.58
C LEU A 35 49.37 0.99 -21.63
N PRO A 36 49.26 2.07 -22.42
CA PRO A 36 48.25 2.16 -23.47
C PRO A 36 48.56 1.18 -24.61
N SER A 37 47.52 0.49 -25.08
CA SER A 37 47.56 -0.41 -26.23
C SER A 37 47.89 0.35 -27.51
N THR A 38 48.91 -0.11 -28.22
CA THR A 38 49.24 0.32 -29.59
C THR A 38 48.52 -0.57 -30.61
N ARG A 39 48.17 0.05 -31.75
CA ARG A 39 47.68 -0.51 -33.02
C ARG A 39 46.18 -0.82 -33.11
N THR A 40 45.44 -0.58 -34.19
CA THR A 40 45.57 0.20 -35.44
C THR A 40 44.17 0.07 -36.06
N ASN A 41 43.51 1.16 -36.46
CA ASN A 41 42.60 1.14 -37.60
C ASN A 41 42.41 2.56 -38.15
N LEU A 42 42.35 2.60 -39.46
CA LEU A 42 42.55 3.74 -40.34
C LEU A 42 41.46 4.81 -40.24
N THR A 43 41.89 6.01 -40.63
CA THR A 43 41.12 7.21 -40.93
C THR A 43 40.12 7.02 -42.07
N GLU A 44 38.85 7.35 -41.83
CA GLU A 44 38.00 7.95 -42.88
C GLU A 44 37.50 9.31 -42.41
N HIS A 45 37.70 10.29 -43.29
CA HIS A 45 37.29 11.67 -43.13
C HIS A 45 35.78 11.79 -43.02
N ILE A 46 35.28 12.23 -41.85
CA ILE A 46 33.94 12.79 -41.75
C ILE A 46 34.05 14.28 -42.10
N SER A 47 33.68 14.61 -43.32
CA SER A 47 33.50 15.99 -43.77
C SER A 47 32.29 16.61 -43.08
N GLU A 48 32.37 17.91 -42.78
CA GLU A 48 31.32 18.72 -42.14
C GLU A 48 30.02 18.90 -42.97
N GLY A 49 29.79 18.08 -44.00
CA GLY A 49 28.56 18.10 -44.81
C GLY A 49 27.40 17.28 -44.21
N ALA A 50 27.64 16.46 -43.18
CA ALA A 50 26.64 15.54 -42.63
C ALA A 50 25.82 16.10 -41.44
N LYS A 51 26.09 17.34 -40.99
CA LYS A 51 25.29 18.03 -39.95
C LYS A 51 24.15 18.90 -40.50
N ALA A 52 23.95 18.95 -41.83
CA ALA A 52 22.98 19.85 -42.45
C ALA A 52 21.84 19.18 -43.24
N ARG A 53 21.55 17.88 -43.04
CA ARG A 53 20.49 17.15 -43.77
C ARG A 53 19.46 16.37 -42.93
N ARG A 54 19.45 16.53 -41.61
CA ARG A 54 18.33 16.03 -40.77
C ARG A 54 17.32 17.10 -40.35
N SER A 55 17.49 18.35 -40.77
CA SER A 55 16.48 19.41 -40.61
C SER A 55 15.85 19.75 -41.96
N ARG A 56 14.82 18.99 -42.35
CA ARG A 56 13.70 19.44 -43.21
C ARG A 56 12.78 18.27 -43.53
N GLY A 57 11.55 18.34 -43.04
CA GLY A 57 10.43 17.71 -43.72
C GLY A 57 9.53 16.80 -42.88
N ARG A 58 8.58 17.45 -42.20
CA ARG A 58 7.15 17.08 -42.15
C ARG A 58 6.72 15.92 -41.24
N GLY A 59 5.98 16.32 -40.20
CA GLY A 59 5.12 15.43 -39.42
C GLY A 59 4.73 16.07 -38.10
N SER A 60 4.09 17.23 -38.14
CA SER A 60 3.45 17.88 -37.00
C SER A 60 2.48 16.91 -36.33
N ARG A 61 2.95 16.18 -35.31
CA ARG A 61 2.10 15.60 -34.28
C ARG A 61 1.99 16.66 -33.21
N ARG A 62 0.82 17.28 -33.19
CA ARG A 62 0.36 18.23 -32.20
C ARG A 62 0.76 17.74 -30.82
N ASP A 63 1.65 18.50 -30.21
CA ASP A 63 1.86 18.54 -28.78
C ASP A 63 0.49 18.79 -28.14
N ARG A 64 -0.05 17.77 -27.47
CA ARG A 64 -1.30 17.86 -26.72
C ARG A 64 -0.98 17.81 -25.22
N SER A 65 0.09 18.51 -24.83
CA SER A 65 0.50 18.71 -23.44
C SER A 65 -0.24 19.86 -22.75
N LEU A 66 -1.13 20.57 -23.44
CA LEU A 66 -2.04 21.53 -22.81
C LEU A 66 -3.38 20.87 -22.50
N ILE A 67 -3.37 19.96 -21.53
CA ILE A 67 -4.54 19.77 -20.67
C ILE A 67 -4.24 20.62 -19.45
N SER A 68 -4.86 21.79 -19.39
CA SER A 68 -4.91 22.61 -18.19
C SER A 68 -5.76 21.86 -17.16
N ALA A 69 -5.18 20.84 -16.53
CA ALA A 69 -5.68 20.38 -15.24
C ALA A 69 -5.35 21.52 -14.28
N THR A 70 -6.39 22.21 -13.83
CA THR A 70 -6.34 23.20 -12.76
C THR A 70 -5.48 22.65 -11.63
N THR A 71 -4.32 23.28 -11.49
CA THR A 71 -3.27 22.96 -10.53
C THR A 71 -3.70 23.41 -9.15
N GLU A 72 -4.60 22.65 -8.50
CA GLU A 72 -4.98 22.87 -7.10
C GLU A 72 -5.78 21.68 -6.53
N SER A 73 -5.43 20.44 -6.91
CA SER A 73 -6.10 19.26 -6.35
C SER A 73 -5.12 18.13 -6.06
N LEU A 74 -4.17 18.41 -5.17
CA LEU A 74 -3.69 17.39 -4.26
C LEU A 74 -4.47 17.60 -2.97
N GLY A 75 -5.62 16.94 -2.85
CA GLY A 75 -6.41 16.99 -1.63
C GLY A 75 -5.55 16.65 -0.41
N GLU A 76 -5.84 17.30 0.72
CA GLU A 76 -5.10 17.23 1.98
C GLU A 76 -5.12 15.84 2.65
N GLY A 77 -5.71 14.83 2.02
CA GLY A 77 -5.90 13.46 2.53
C GLY A 77 -4.93 12.40 2.01
N SER A 78 -3.65 12.74 1.78
CA SER A 78 -2.62 11.73 1.44
C SER A 78 -2.23 10.91 2.66
N THR A 79 -2.90 9.79 2.91
CA THR A 79 -2.51 8.86 3.97
C THR A 79 -1.33 7.99 3.52
N ILE A 80 -0.31 7.89 4.38
CA ILE A 80 0.93 7.16 4.13
C ILE A 80 0.83 5.78 4.80
N GLY A 81 1.27 4.72 4.12
CA GLY A 81 1.27 3.38 4.68
C GLY A 81 2.28 3.21 5.82
N ALA A 82 2.02 2.24 6.71
CA ALA A 82 2.88 1.98 7.87
C ALA A 82 4.34 1.67 7.44
N GLY A 83 5.30 2.42 8.00
CA GLY A 83 6.72 2.26 7.71
C GLY A 83 7.21 2.98 6.44
N VAL A 84 6.36 3.77 5.78
CA VAL A 84 6.71 4.60 4.62
C VAL A 84 6.82 6.06 5.06
N GLN A 85 7.76 6.81 4.49
CA GLN A 85 7.92 8.24 4.74
C GLN A 85 7.78 9.03 3.44
N GLU A 86 6.92 10.05 3.44
CA GLU A 86 6.91 11.07 2.39
C GLU A 86 8.12 11.99 2.60
N THR A 87 8.92 12.20 1.56
CA THR A 87 10.16 12.98 1.65
C THR A 87 10.22 14.06 0.59
N GLU A 88 10.70 15.25 0.96
CA GLU A 88 11.13 16.25 0.01
C GLU A 88 12.42 15.78 -0.68
N VAL A 89 12.27 15.28 -1.90
CA VAL A 89 13.33 14.54 -2.58
C VAL A 89 14.34 15.47 -3.26
N SER A 90 15.61 15.06 -3.18
CA SER A 90 16.72 15.81 -3.77
C SER A 90 16.63 15.84 -5.29
N SER A 91 17.11 16.92 -5.93
CA SER A 91 17.20 17.01 -7.40
C SER A 91 17.96 15.83 -8.04
N ARG A 92 18.83 15.17 -7.26
CA ARG A 92 19.58 13.99 -7.68
C ARG A 92 18.69 12.75 -7.85
N GLU A 93 17.83 12.44 -6.90
CA GLU A 93 16.93 11.27 -6.95
C GLU A 93 15.89 11.41 -8.06
N ILE A 94 15.33 12.61 -8.22
CA ILE A 94 14.47 12.94 -9.37
C ILE A 94 15.23 12.62 -10.67
N SER A 95 16.47 13.12 -10.81
CA SER A 95 17.27 12.86 -12.01
C SER A 95 17.62 11.38 -12.21
N VAL A 96 17.74 10.59 -11.15
CA VAL A 96 18.03 9.15 -11.22
C VAL A 96 16.80 8.40 -11.73
N LEU A 97 15.62 8.71 -11.18
CA LEU A 97 14.36 8.10 -11.61
C LEU A 97 14.07 8.43 -13.08
N GLU A 98 14.16 9.70 -13.47
CA GLU A 98 13.91 10.14 -14.85
C GLU A 98 14.82 9.41 -15.85
N LYS A 99 16.12 9.28 -15.54
CA LYS A 99 17.07 8.53 -16.37
C LYS A 99 16.71 7.05 -16.51
N ARG A 100 16.15 6.42 -15.47
CA ARG A 100 15.71 5.02 -15.55
C ARG A 100 14.48 4.90 -16.44
N LEU A 101 13.50 5.77 -16.23
CA LEU A 101 12.27 5.82 -17.03
C LEU A 101 12.58 6.05 -18.52
N GLU A 102 13.47 6.99 -18.84
CA GLU A 102 13.93 7.24 -20.22
C GLU A 102 14.68 6.04 -20.81
N ARG A 103 15.54 5.39 -20.02
CA ARG A 103 16.31 4.21 -20.46
C ARG A 103 15.40 3.06 -20.86
N GLU A 104 14.33 2.83 -20.11
CA GLU A 104 13.35 1.77 -20.38
C GLU A 104 12.21 2.20 -21.33
N GLY A 105 12.18 3.47 -21.73
CA GLY A 105 11.17 3.99 -22.67
C GLY A 105 9.77 4.14 -22.06
N ALA A 106 9.68 4.42 -20.75
CA ALA A 106 8.41 4.67 -20.07
C ALA A 106 7.65 5.86 -20.69
N LYS A 107 6.34 5.73 -20.82
CA LYS A 107 5.45 6.80 -21.27
C LYS A 107 5.27 7.85 -20.16
N ARG A 108 4.78 9.01 -20.57
CA ARG A 108 4.42 10.15 -19.71
C ARG A 108 2.94 10.44 -19.88
N GLY A 109 2.29 10.95 -18.84
CA GLY A 109 0.84 11.14 -18.81
C GLY A 109 0.38 12.16 -17.77
N ALA A 110 -0.94 12.31 -17.64
CA ALA A 110 -1.57 13.20 -16.67
C ALA A 110 -1.32 12.73 -15.23
N VAL A 111 -1.33 11.40 -15.04
CA VAL A 111 -0.94 10.76 -13.78
C VAL A 111 0.09 9.68 -14.08
N GLN A 112 1.15 9.65 -13.29
CA GLN A 112 2.24 8.67 -13.43
C GLN A 112 2.72 8.23 -12.05
N ILE A 113 2.80 6.92 -11.85
CA ILE A 113 3.27 6.28 -10.63
C ILE A 113 4.47 5.42 -11.01
N SER A 114 5.63 5.70 -10.43
CA SER A 114 6.86 5.00 -10.79
C SER A 114 7.55 4.46 -9.54
N LEU A 115 7.98 3.20 -9.61
CA LEU A 115 8.70 2.51 -8.54
C LEU A 115 10.16 2.32 -8.97
N MET A 116 11.14 2.60 -8.11
CA MET A 116 12.55 2.26 -8.36
C MET A 116 13.22 1.66 -7.12
N TRP A 117 14.16 0.73 -7.36
CA TRP A 117 14.96 0.09 -6.29
C TRP A 117 16.37 -0.24 -6.78
N ASN A 118 17.24 -0.72 -5.87
CA ASN A 118 18.70 -0.82 -6.11
C ASN A 118 19.26 -2.23 -5.93
N ASN A 119 18.54 -3.27 -6.37
CA ASN A 119 19.04 -4.64 -6.37
C ASN A 119 18.42 -5.46 -7.53
N TRP A 120 18.64 -6.77 -7.50
CA TRP A 120 18.16 -7.69 -8.53
C TRP A 120 16.77 -8.27 -8.24
N ASN A 121 16.19 -7.97 -7.09
CA ASN A 121 14.91 -8.54 -6.69
C ASN A 121 13.80 -8.05 -7.62
N ASP A 122 12.73 -8.81 -7.60
CA ASP A 122 11.51 -8.58 -8.35
C ASP A 122 10.50 -7.91 -7.41
N LEU A 123 10.25 -6.62 -7.63
CA LEU A 123 9.24 -5.86 -6.91
C LEU A 123 8.14 -5.51 -7.89
N ASP A 124 6.91 -5.82 -7.52
CA ASP A 124 5.74 -5.51 -8.32
C ASP A 124 5.06 -4.24 -7.77
N LEU A 125 4.76 -3.30 -8.67
CA LEU A 125 3.94 -2.14 -8.42
C LEU A 125 2.46 -2.50 -8.62
N HIS A 126 1.66 -2.17 -7.62
CA HIS A 126 0.22 -2.39 -7.61
C HIS A 126 -0.50 -1.06 -7.43
N VAL A 127 -1.53 -0.82 -8.25
CA VAL A 127 -2.41 0.35 -8.08
C VAL A 127 -3.87 -0.09 -8.14
N ILE A 128 -4.62 0.21 -7.09
CA ILE A 128 -6.07 0.01 -7.03
C ILE A 128 -6.73 1.34 -7.41
N THR A 129 -7.58 1.31 -8.42
CA THR A 129 -8.32 2.48 -8.92
C THR A 129 -9.56 2.75 -8.07
N PRO A 130 -10.22 3.92 -8.21
CA PRO A 130 -11.43 4.24 -7.47
C PRO A 130 -12.59 3.25 -7.69
N SER A 131 -12.62 2.57 -8.84
CA SER A 131 -13.62 1.53 -9.13
C SER A 131 -13.30 0.18 -8.49
N GLY A 132 -12.20 0.07 -7.74
CA GLY A 132 -11.67 -1.19 -7.21
C GLY A 132 -10.88 -2.03 -8.22
N GLU A 133 -10.67 -1.54 -9.45
CA GLU A 133 -9.89 -2.27 -10.46
C GLU A 133 -8.40 -2.23 -10.10
N HIS A 134 -7.72 -3.36 -10.26
CA HIS A 134 -6.34 -3.54 -9.80
C HIS A 134 -5.36 -3.64 -10.96
N ILE A 135 -4.47 -2.66 -11.10
CA ILE A 135 -3.41 -2.64 -12.11
C ILE A 135 -2.13 -3.23 -11.50
N TYR A 136 -1.62 -4.30 -12.10
CA TYR A 136 -0.38 -4.99 -11.69
C TYR A 136 0.16 -5.86 -12.83
N HIS A 137 1.23 -6.62 -12.59
CA HIS A 137 1.92 -7.46 -13.60
C HIS A 137 0.98 -8.31 -14.48
N ASP A 138 -0.03 -8.98 -13.89
CA ASP A 138 -0.95 -9.85 -14.66
C ASP A 138 -2.16 -9.10 -15.23
N HIS A 139 -2.55 -7.96 -14.64
CA HIS A 139 -3.60 -7.08 -15.15
C HIS A 139 -3.05 -5.69 -15.49
N ARG A 140 -2.30 -5.60 -16.59
CA ARG A 140 -1.52 -4.40 -16.92
C ARG A 140 -2.33 -3.22 -17.42
N LYS A 141 -3.57 -3.42 -17.85
CA LYS A 141 -4.40 -2.37 -18.46
C LYS A 141 -5.76 -2.33 -17.78
N SER A 142 -6.08 -1.18 -17.23
CA SER A 142 -7.39 -0.92 -16.62
C SER A 142 -8.41 -0.42 -17.64
N THR A 143 -9.68 -0.58 -17.28
CA THR A 143 -10.82 0.04 -17.97
C THR A 143 -10.76 1.57 -17.93
N CYS A 144 -10.14 2.15 -16.91
CA CYS A 144 -9.93 3.59 -16.78
C CYS A 144 -8.67 4.11 -17.50
N GLU A 145 -8.16 3.37 -18.49
CA GLU A 145 -7.02 3.72 -19.36
C GLU A 145 -5.65 3.81 -18.66
N GLY A 146 -5.52 3.33 -17.42
CA GLY A 146 -4.24 3.17 -16.73
C GLY A 146 -3.49 1.95 -17.23
N GLU A 147 -2.18 2.09 -17.46
CA GLU A 147 -1.33 1.05 -18.04
C GLU A 147 -0.01 0.88 -17.26
N LEU A 148 0.29 -0.35 -16.83
CA LEU A 148 1.63 -0.77 -16.42
C LEU A 148 2.48 -0.97 -17.69
N ASP A 149 3.22 0.06 -18.08
CA ASP A 149 3.94 0.11 -19.36
C ASP A 149 5.41 -0.33 -19.26
N VAL A 150 6.00 -0.22 -18.06
CA VAL A 150 7.32 -0.75 -17.73
C VAL A 150 7.19 -1.60 -16.47
N ASP A 151 7.59 -2.86 -16.56
CA ASP A 151 7.84 -3.74 -15.42
C ASP A 151 9.22 -4.37 -15.62
N MET A 152 10.02 -4.34 -14.57
CA MET A 152 11.41 -4.77 -14.62
C MET A 152 11.67 -5.80 -13.54
N ASN A 153 12.61 -6.69 -13.86
CA ASN A 153 13.12 -7.72 -12.96
C ASN A 153 12.23 -8.95 -12.73
N PHE A 154 11.11 -9.12 -13.44
CA PHE A 154 10.46 -10.45 -13.63
C PHE A 154 11.48 -11.55 -13.96
N LYS A 155 12.51 -11.17 -14.73
CA LYS A 155 13.80 -11.86 -14.80
C LYS A 155 14.89 -10.89 -14.32
N PRO A 156 15.91 -11.33 -13.58
CA PRO A 156 16.91 -10.44 -12.97
C PRO A 156 17.86 -9.88 -14.02
N THR A 157 17.45 -8.79 -14.67
CA THR A 157 18.12 -8.15 -15.81
C THR A 157 18.88 -6.89 -15.42
N SER A 158 18.46 -6.19 -14.35
CA SER A 158 19.10 -4.96 -13.88
C SER A 158 19.29 -4.89 -12.36
N LYS A 159 20.32 -4.14 -11.92
CA LYS A 159 20.51 -3.69 -10.53
C LYS A 159 19.85 -2.34 -10.23
N THR A 160 19.43 -1.63 -11.27
CA THR A 160 18.73 -0.34 -11.16
C THR A 160 17.38 -0.41 -11.89
N PRO A 161 16.51 -1.34 -11.48
CA PRO A 161 15.17 -1.51 -12.06
C PRO A 161 14.26 -0.31 -11.81
N VAL A 162 13.18 -0.27 -12.59
CA VAL A 162 12.07 0.68 -12.49
C VAL A 162 10.78 0.01 -12.98
N GLU A 163 9.66 0.30 -12.33
CA GLU A 163 8.32 0.04 -12.86
C GLU A 163 7.55 1.34 -13.04
N ASN A 164 6.57 1.34 -13.94
CA ASN A 164 5.78 2.53 -14.23
C ASN A 164 4.34 2.19 -14.61
N ILE A 165 3.40 2.80 -13.90
CA ILE A 165 1.98 2.84 -14.24
C ILE A 165 1.64 4.28 -14.65
N VAL A 166 0.94 4.42 -15.77
CA VAL A 166 0.67 5.73 -16.36
C VAL A 166 -0.73 5.83 -16.93
N TRP A 167 -1.35 7.00 -16.72
CA TRP A 167 -2.55 7.44 -17.42
C TRP A 167 -2.18 8.54 -18.39
N THR A 168 -2.22 8.24 -19.69
CA THR A 168 -1.90 9.24 -20.74
C THR A 168 -2.95 10.35 -20.86
N ARG A 169 -4.14 10.13 -20.31
CA ARG A 169 -5.24 11.09 -20.21
C ARG A 169 -5.63 11.28 -18.75
N THR A 170 -6.54 12.22 -18.48
CA THR A 170 -7.08 12.42 -17.13
C THR A 170 -7.83 11.16 -16.68
N PRO A 171 -7.37 10.49 -15.60
CA PRO A 171 -8.07 9.34 -15.06
C PRO A 171 -9.34 9.76 -14.29
N PRO A 172 -10.25 8.83 -13.95
CA PRO A 172 -11.46 9.16 -13.20
C PRO A 172 -11.13 9.74 -11.82
N ALA A 173 -12.02 10.60 -11.33
CA ALA A 173 -11.93 11.12 -9.97
C ALA A 173 -12.12 10.01 -8.93
N GLY A 174 -11.65 10.27 -7.72
CA GLY A 174 -11.73 9.35 -6.59
C GLY A 174 -10.37 8.92 -6.07
N VAL A 175 -10.40 7.90 -5.21
CA VAL A 175 -9.25 7.45 -4.42
C VAL A 175 -8.47 6.36 -5.15
N TYR A 176 -7.17 6.57 -5.26
CA TYR A 176 -6.20 5.59 -5.76
C TYR A 176 -5.34 5.10 -4.59
N ARG A 177 -5.09 3.79 -4.53
CA ARG A 177 -4.21 3.17 -3.53
C ARG A 177 -3.02 2.55 -4.23
N ILE A 178 -1.82 2.83 -3.72
CA ILE A 178 -0.56 2.31 -4.25
C ILE A 178 -0.03 1.27 -3.26
N GLY A 179 0.31 0.09 -3.77
CA GLY A 179 0.97 -0.96 -3.03
C GLY A 179 2.21 -1.48 -3.74
N ILE A 180 3.10 -2.10 -2.98
CA ILE A 180 4.27 -2.81 -3.48
C ILE A 180 4.26 -4.22 -2.92
N ARG A 181 4.62 -5.18 -3.77
CA ARG A 181 4.85 -6.55 -3.36
C ARG A 181 6.27 -6.96 -3.71
N HIS A 182 6.96 -7.59 -2.77
CA HIS A 182 8.24 -8.24 -3.05
C HIS A 182 7.99 -9.67 -3.51
N TYR A 183 7.85 -9.84 -4.82
CA TYR A 183 7.46 -11.09 -5.44
C TYR A 183 8.56 -12.16 -5.38
N LYS A 184 9.79 -11.77 -5.73
CA LYS A 184 10.89 -12.74 -5.87
C LYS A 184 12.25 -12.19 -5.45
N ILE A 185 12.91 -12.96 -4.59
CA ILE A 185 14.32 -12.75 -4.27
C ILE A 185 15.19 -13.40 -5.34
N HIS A 186 16.02 -12.60 -6.00
CA HIS A 186 17.00 -13.07 -6.96
C HIS A 186 18.39 -13.16 -6.34
N LYS A 187 18.84 -14.39 -6.08
CA LYS A 187 20.17 -14.66 -5.50
C LYS A 187 21.25 -14.57 -6.57
N ARG A 188 21.89 -13.40 -6.71
CA ARG A 188 23.15 -13.24 -7.47
C ARG A 188 24.21 -12.58 -6.60
N GLY A 189 25.00 -13.41 -5.92
CA GLY A 189 26.12 -12.96 -5.09
C GLY A 189 27.21 -14.04 -4.97
N LEU A 190 28.45 -13.61 -4.68
CA LEU A 190 29.64 -14.47 -4.56
C LEU A 190 29.53 -15.55 -3.46
N PHE A 191 28.50 -15.48 -2.61
CA PHE A 191 28.21 -16.41 -1.51
C PHE A 191 26.91 -17.20 -1.70
N ALA A 192 26.26 -17.12 -2.86
CA ALA A 192 25.05 -17.90 -3.15
C ALA A 192 25.29 -19.42 -3.10
N TRP A 193 26.54 -19.85 -3.28
CA TRP A 193 26.98 -21.23 -3.18
C TRP A 193 27.17 -21.72 -1.73
N ALA A 194 27.25 -20.81 -0.75
CA ALA A 194 27.55 -21.12 0.65
C ALA A 194 26.29 -20.90 1.53
N PRO A 195 25.55 -21.98 1.88
CA PRO A 195 24.26 -21.88 2.55
C PRO A 195 24.31 -21.23 3.94
N VAL A 196 25.45 -21.31 4.63
CA VAL A 196 25.63 -20.75 5.99
C VAL A 196 25.88 -19.24 5.97
N LEU A 197 26.62 -18.73 4.97
CA LEU A 197 26.88 -17.28 4.83
C LEU A 197 25.68 -16.55 4.20
N SER A 198 24.91 -17.23 3.34
CA SER A 198 23.68 -16.71 2.76
C SER A 198 22.63 -16.33 3.81
N LYS A 199 22.51 -17.04 4.93
CA LYS A 199 21.53 -16.72 5.99
C LYS A 199 21.90 -15.51 6.83
N ILE A 200 23.19 -15.21 6.96
CA ILE A 200 23.69 -14.13 7.84
C ILE A 200 23.72 -12.78 7.10
N HIS A 201 23.81 -12.78 5.77
CA HIS A 201 24.04 -11.57 4.98
C HIS A 201 22.89 -11.15 4.05
N MET A 202 21.85 -11.96 3.90
CA MET A 202 20.72 -11.62 3.04
C MET A 202 19.54 -11.18 3.89
N LYS A 203 19.44 -9.86 4.10
CA LYS A 203 18.17 -9.27 4.54
C LYS A 203 17.15 -9.58 3.43
N ASN A 204 16.00 -10.14 3.78
CA ASN A 204 14.90 -10.38 2.84
C ASN A 204 14.20 -9.08 2.40
N ALA A 205 14.86 -7.94 2.61
CA ALA A 205 14.36 -6.59 2.52
C ALA A 205 14.95 -5.88 1.30
N THR A 206 14.13 -5.08 0.62
CA THR A 206 14.54 -4.22 -0.48
C THR A 206 14.08 -2.81 -0.20
N ASP A 207 15.03 -1.87 -0.18
CA ASP A 207 14.71 -0.45 -0.12
C ASP A 207 14.20 0.01 -1.50
N TYR A 208 13.15 0.82 -1.47
CA TYR A 208 12.48 1.33 -2.66
C TYR A 208 12.13 2.82 -2.52
N THR A 209 11.90 3.43 -3.68
CA THR A 209 11.33 4.77 -3.80
C THR A 209 10.18 4.73 -4.80
N VAL A 210 9.01 5.21 -4.40
CA VAL A 210 7.85 5.44 -5.27
C VAL A 210 7.72 6.92 -5.53
N SER A 211 7.46 7.31 -6.78
CA SER A 211 7.04 8.67 -7.11
C SER A 211 5.63 8.69 -7.64
N VAL A 212 4.83 9.66 -7.20
CA VAL A 212 3.49 9.94 -7.71
C VAL A 212 3.53 11.31 -8.37
N SER A 213 3.28 11.36 -9.66
CA SER A 213 3.19 12.59 -10.46
C SER A 213 1.76 12.81 -10.92
N ILE A 214 1.20 13.97 -10.60
CA ILE A 214 -0.15 14.40 -11.01
C ILE A 214 0.00 15.82 -11.57
N GLY A 215 -0.14 15.97 -12.88
CA GLY A 215 0.15 17.24 -13.55
C GLY A 215 1.60 17.68 -13.33
N GLU A 216 1.79 18.85 -12.73
CA GLU A 216 3.12 19.40 -12.40
C GLU A 216 3.61 18.97 -11.01
N SER A 217 2.72 18.46 -10.16
CA SER A 217 3.05 18.06 -8.80
C SER A 217 3.67 16.67 -8.77
N LYS A 218 4.73 16.50 -7.99
CA LYS A 218 5.41 15.21 -7.82
C LYS A 218 5.73 14.98 -6.35
N ARG A 219 5.23 13.88 -5.80
CA ARG A 219 5.50 13.40 -4.44
C ARG A 219 6.35 12.14 -4.49
N PHE A 220 7.10 11.89 -3.43
CA PHE A 220 7.97 10.73 -3.32
C PHE A 220 7.81 10.07 -1.96
N TYR A 221 7.81 8.74 -1.98
CA TYR A 221 7.63 7.88 -0.83
C TYR A 221 8.77 6.88 -0.78
N GLU A 222 9.47 6.84 0.34
CA GLU A 222 10.58 5.90 0.57
C GLU A 222 10.20 4.88 1.63
N GLY A 223 10.69 3.66 1.46
CA GLY A 223 10.42 2.57 2.38
C GLY A 223 11.27 1.35 2.10
N THR A 224 11.04 0.32 2.89
CA THR A 224 11.71 -0.98 2.76
C THR A 224 10.63 -2.05 2.77
N VAL A 225 10.64 -2.92 1.76
CA VAL A 225 9.69 -4.05 1.63
C VAL A 225 10.42 -5.37 1.84
N GLU A 226 9.87 -6.23 2.69
CA GLU A 226 10.33 -7.60 2.86
C GLU A 226 9.56 -8.57 1.97
N LYS A 227 10.16 -9.71 1.62
CA LYS A 227 9.46 -10.76 0.89
C LYS A 227 8.30 -11.31 1.72
N SER A 228 7.07 -10.96 1.31
CA SER A 228 5.81 -11.47 1.87
C SER A 228 4.83 -11.80 0.74
N ASN A 229 3.82 -12.61 1.05
CA ASN A 229 2.66 -12.79 0.18
C ASN A 229 1.65 -11.63 0.31
N GLU A 230 1.88 -10.72 1.26
CA GLU A 230 1.05 -9.55 1.49
C GLU A 230 1.47 -8.37 0.60
N LEU A 231 0.50 -7.51 0.32
CA LEU A 231 0.73 -6.25 -0.38
C LEU A 231 1.03 -5.15 0.65
N GLN A 232 2.20 -4.53 0.60
CA GLN A 232 2.52 -3.39 1.45
C GLN A 232 1.96 -2.12 0.82
N PHE A 233 0.97 -1.49 1.45
CA PHE A 233 0.46 -0.20 1.01
C PHE A 233 1.48 0.91 1.27
N VAL A 234 1.65 1.79 0.27
CA VAL A 234 2.64 2.87 0.29
C VAL A 234 1.98 4.21 0.49
N ALA A 235 0.99 4.52 -0.34
CA ALA A 235 0.32 5.81 -0.36
C ALA A 235 -1.09 5.68 -0.91
N LYS A 236 -1.95 6.61 -0.48
CA LYS A 236 -3.29 6.83 -1.00
C LYS A 236 -3.39 8.28 -1.47
N PHE A 237 -3.97 8.51 -2.64
CA PHE A 237 -4.21 9.87 -3.13
C PHE A 237 -5.57 9.96 -3.82
N ALA A 238 -6.17 11.15 -3.83
CA ALA A 238 -7.44 11.41 -4.49
C ALA A 238 -7.27 12.39 -5.65
N ILE A 239 -8.04 12.18 -6.71
CA ILE A 239 -8.17 13.13 -7.82
C ILE A 239 -9.58 13.70 -7.75
N ALA A 240 -9.72 15.03 -7.68
CA ALA A 240 -11.04 15.66 -7.69
C ALA A 240 -11.69 15.64 -9.08
N GLU A 241 -13.02 15.70 -9.11
CA GLU A 241 -13.76 15.84 -10.35
C GLU A 241 -13.45 17.20 -11.02
N PRO A 242 -13.17 17.21 -12.33
CA PRO A 242 -13.00 18.46 -13.08
C PRO A 242 -14.37 19.16 -13.19
N GLY A 243 -14.73 19.94 -12.18
CA GLY A 243 -16.03 20.63 -12.12
C GLY A 243 -16.37 21.32 -10.81
N GLN A 244 -15.65 21.05 -9.72
CA GLN A 244 -15.82 21.75 -8.44
C GLN A 244 -14.67 22.72 -8.21
N SER A 245 -14.65 23.78 -9.02
CA SER A 245 -13.92 25.01 -8.70
C SER A 245 -14.52 25.62 -7.44
N ASP A 246 -13.70 25.79 -6.41
CA ASP A 246 -13.83 26.68 -5.26
C ASP A 246 -15.15 27.46 -5.15
N VAL A 247 -16.14 26.84 -4.50
CA VAL A 247 -16.98 27.62 -3.58
C VAL A 247 -16.39 27.41 -2.21
N ILE A 248 -15.35 28.19 -1.92
CA ILE A 248 -14.97 28.52 -0.55
C ILE A 248 -16.17 29.29 0.02
N GLU A 249 -17.13 28.58 0.62
CA GLU A 249 -17.98 29.21 1.62
C GLU A 249 -17.08 29.46 2.84
N LYS A 250 -16.49 30.66 2.85
CA LYS A 250 -16.00 31.28 4.08
C LYS A 250 -17.08 31.13 5.16
N PRO A 251 -16.72 30.84 6.42
CA PRO A 251 -17.67 30.84 7.52
C PRO A 251 -18.37 32.20 7.58
N GLN A 252 -19.64 32.23 7.18
CA GLN A 252 -20.47 33.40 7.36
C GLN A 252 -20.83 33.46 8.84
N GLU A 253 -20.36 34.53 9.45
CA GLU A 253 -20.68 35.05 10.77
C GLU A 253 -22.17 34.85 11.09
N ALA A 254 -22.44 34.25 12.25
CA ALA A 254 -23.77 33.95 12.73
C ALA A 254 -24.60 35.24 12.90
N GLU A 255 -25.61 35.43 12.04
CA GLU A 255 -26.74 36.31 12.33
C GLU A 255 -27.85 35.49 13.01
N GLU A 256 -28.25 35.95 14.18
CA GLU A 256 -29.35 35.44 15.00
C GLU A 256 -30.67 35.39 14.21
N PRO A 257 -31.45 34.30 14.26
CA PRO A 257 -32.85 34.35 13.90
C PRO A 257 -33.68 34.79 15.09
N GLN A 258 -34.32 35.96 14.97
CA GLN A 258 -35.42 36.40 15.82
C GLN A 258 -36.66 35.51 15.63
N GLU A 259 -37.31 35.24 16.76
CA GLU A 259 -38.61 34.58 16.92
C GLU A 259 -39.69 35.06 15.95
N ALA A 260 -40.44 34.10 15.39
CA ALA A 260 -41.85 34.27 15.10
C ALA A 260 -42.58 32.91 15.05
N GLU A 261 -43.24 32.62 16.17
CA GLU A 261 -44.55 31.97 16.37
C GLU A 261 -44.84 30.57 15.77
N GLU A 262 -45.08 29.63 16.69
CA GLU A 262 -45.82 28.36 16.47
C GLU A 262 -47.28 28.60 16.01
N PRO A 263 -47.95 27.54 15.54
CA PRO A 263 -48.84 26.84 16.48
C PRO A 263 -48.75 25.30 16.43
N GLN A 264 -48.48 24.73 17.61
CA GLN A 264 -49.23 23.67 18.30
C GLN A 264 -49.87 22.54 17.46
N GLU A 265 -49.31 21.34 17.60
CA GLU A 265 -50.06 20.11 17.92
C GLU A 265 -49.13 19.17 18.73
N ALA A 266 -49.28 19.20 20.05
CA ALA A 266 -48.87 18.16 20.99
C ALA A 266 -49.99 17.09 20.99
N GLU A 267 -49.76 15.79 21.17
CA GLU A 267 -49.29 15.15 22.39
C GLU A 267 -49.00 13.67 22.09
N GLU A 268 -47.74 13.28 21.86
CA GLU A 268 -47.32 11.86 22.06
C GLU A 268 -45.79 11.67 22.21
N PHE A 269 -44.97 12.73 22.10
CA PHE A 269 -43.50 12.62 22.02
C PHE A 269 -42.71 13.26 23.17
N SER A 270 -43.36 13.65 24.27
CA SER A 270 -42.66 14.27 25.41
C SER A 270 -41.89 13.27 26.26
N GLU A 271 -42.35 12.03 26.40
CA GLU A 271 -41.65 11.02 27.22
C GLU A 271 -40.33 10.59 26.57
N ALA A 272 -40.31 10.32 25.27
CA ALA A 272 -39.08 9.93 24.57
C ALA A 272 -38.00 11.03 24.62
N ARG A 273 -38.41 12.30 24.46
CA ARG A 273 -37.49 13.45 24.54
C ARG A 273 -37.01 13.75 25.96
N GLU A 274 -37.85 13.55 26.97
CA GLU A 274 -37.44 13.71 28.37
C GLU A 274 -36.53 12.58 28.85
N VAL A 275 -36.77 11.33 28.43
CA VAL A 275 -35.87 10.20 28.74
C VAL A 275 -34.51 10.40 28.07
N ASP A 276 -34.50 10.85 26.82
CA ASP A 276 -33.30 11.14 26.05
C ASP A 276 -32.53 12.38 26.59
N ALA A 277 -33.25 13.40 27.09
CA ALA A 277 -32.65 14.54 27.78
C ALA A 277 -32.14 14.20 29.20
N LEU A 278 -32.74 13.21 29.87
CA LEU A 278 -32.30 12.72 31.17
C LEU A 278 -31.05 11.83 31.01
N ARG A 279 -31.00 10.96 29.98
CA ARG A 279 -29.84 10.13 29.63
C ARG A 279 -28.60 10.97 29.31
N ARG A 280 -28.74 12.05 28.54
CA ARG A 280 -27.65 13.01 28.28
C ARG A 280 -27.11 13.71 29.53
N ARG A 281 -27.93 13.85 30.59
CA ARG A 281 -27.54 14.54 31.84
C ARG A 281 -26.82 13.62 32.84
N VAL A 282 -26.93 12.30 32.68
CA VAL A 282 -26.36 11.29 33.59
C VAL A 282 -25.02 10.72 33.11
N GLY A 283 -24.52 11.12 31.93
CA GLY A 283 -23.15 10.80 31.49
C GLY A 283 -22.95 9.34 31.06
N THR A 284 -24.00 8.68 30.57
CA THR A 284 -23.99 7.28 30.09
C THR A 284 -24.59 7.15 28.69
N VAL A 285 -24.46 8.17 27.84
CA VAL A 285 -24.78 7.99 26.42
C VAL A 285 -23.56 7.34 25.78
N HIS A 286 -23.59 6.01 25.72
CA HIS A 286 -22.80 5.29 24.72
C HIS A 286 -23.46 5.64 23.38
N ASP A 287 -22.95 6.65 22.67
CA ASP A 287 -23.46 7.04 21.35
C ASP A 287 -22.87 6.18 20.22
N GLY A 288 -21.99 5.27 20.60
CA GLY A 288 -21.30 4.35 19.72
C GLY A 288 -22.04 3.03 19.52
N VAL A 289 -21.60 2.32 18.49
CA VAL A 289 -22.01 0.95 18.19
C VAL A 289 -20.76 0.08 18.25
N SER A 290 -20.83 -1.09 18.87
CA SER A 290 -19.75 -2.08 18.77
C SER A 290 -20.28 -3.48 18.51
N VAL A 291 -19.53 -4.24 17.73
CA VAL A 291 -19.78 -5.64 17.42
C VAL A 291 -18.52 -6.40 17.80
N THR A 292 -18.66 -7.34 18.73
CA THR A 292 -17.56 -8.19 19.21
C THR A 292 -17.83 -9.63 18.82
N LEU A 293 -16.91 -10.23 18.08
CA LEU A 293 -16.86 -11.67 17.81
C LEU A 293 -15.95 -12.36 18.83
N ASN A 294 -16.41 -13.44 19.45
CA ASN A 294 -15.63 -14.29 20.37
C ASN A 294 -15.74 -15.77 19.96
N TRP A 295 -14.65 -16.53 20.06
CA TRP A 295 -14.62 -17.99 19.89
C TRP A 295 -13.49 -18.62 20.72
N ASP A 296 -13.69 -19.86 21.16
CA ASP A 296 -12.75 -20.58 22.04
C ASP A 296 -11.99 -21.71 21.34
N SER A 297 -12.06 -21.79 20.00
CA SER A 297 -11.39 -22.82 19.20
C SER A 297 -10.06 -22.34 18.61
N SER A 298 -9.27 -23.28 18.06
CA SER A 298 -8.04 -22.95 17.31
C SER A 298 -8.31 -22.43 15.90
N SER A 299 -9.57 -22.24 15.53
CA SER A 299 -9.98 -21.88 14.17
C SER A 299 -9.67 -20.42 13.88
N ASP A 300 -9.32 -20.13 12.62
CA ASP A 300 -9.11 -18.77 12.14
C ASP A 300 -10.44 -18.17 11.66
N LEU A 301 -11.14 -17.48 12.56
CA LEU A 301 -12.38 -16.77 12.26
C LEU A 301 -12.12 -15.29 12.00
N GLY A 302 -12.87 -14.71 11.07
CA GLY A 302 -12.88 -13.27 10.81
C GLY A 302 -14.26 -12.66 10.88
N LEU A 303 -14.32 -11.46 11.48
CA LEU A 303 -15.48 -10.60 11.59
C LEU A 303 -15.48 -9.58 10.45
N SER A 304 -16.62 -9.45 9.78
CA SER A 304 -16.91 -8.34 8.87
C SER A 304 -18.29 -7.77 9.18
N VAL A 305 -18.39 -6.46 9.34
CA VAL A 305 -19.65 -5.75 9.55
C VAL A 305 -19.94 -4.90 8.33
N ILE A 306 -21.02 -5.23 7.63
CA ILE A 306 -21.48 -4.52 6.43
C ILE A 306 -22.39 -3.37 6.87
N THR A 307 -22.07 -2.15 6.43
CA THR A 307 -22.82 -0.93 6.69
C THR A 307 -24.02 -0.79 5.74
N PRO A 308 -24.98 0.11 6.02
CA PRO A 308 -26.16 0.32 5.18
C PRO A 308 -25.85 0.77 3.74
N ASP A 309 -24.67 1.34 3.50
CA ASP A 309 -24.21 1.73 2.16
C ASP A 309 -23.46 0.62 1.41
N GLY A 310 -23.36 -0.58 2.01
CA GLY A 310 -22.72 -1.76 1.44
C GLY A 310 -21.20 -1.80 1.62
N SER A 311 -20.60 -0.85 2.32
CA SER A 311 -19.20 -0.93 2.75
C SER A 311 -19.05 -1.98 3.85
N ALA A 312 -17.84 -2.51 4.06
CA ALA A 312 -17.60 -3.48 5.12
C ALA A 312 -16.42 -3.02 5.99
N VAL A 313 -16.59 -3.09 7.31
CA VAL A 313 -15.48 -2.97 8.27
C VAL A 313 -15.06 -4.37 8.66
N SER A 314 -13.80 -4.71 8.47
CA SER A 314 -13.25 -6.03 8.78
C SER A 314 -11.75 -5.95 9.05
N PHE A 315 -11.12 -7.07 9.40
CA PHE A 315 -9.67 -7.14 9.49
C PHE A 315 -8.96 -6.69 8.19
N PHE A 316 -9.58 -6.96 7.02
CA PHE A 316 -9.01 -6.61 5.71
C PHE A 316 -9.34 -5.17 5.26
N ASP A 317 -10.35 -4.55 5.88
CA ASP A 317 -10.74 -3.16 5.66
C ASP A 317 -11.06 -2.50 7.02
N PRO A 318 -10.03 -2.13 7.79
CA PRO A 318 -10.19 -1.80 9.21
C PRO A 318 -10.71 -0.39 9.48
N GLU A 319 -10.84 0.45 8.46
CA GLU A 319 -11.36 1.81 8.59
C GLU A 319 -12.39 2.09 7.49
N GLU A 320 -13.61 2.42 7.90
CA GLU A 320 -14.70 2.80 7.02
C GLU A 320 -14.91 4.32 7.06
N SER A 321 -15.34 4.86 5.93
CA SER A 321 -15.38 6.31 5.67
C SER A 321 -16.25 7.13 6.62
N LYS A 322 -17.20 6.48 7.31
CA LYS A 322 -18.14 7.10 8.25
C LYS A 322 -17.87 6.73 9.70
N GLY A 323 -16.62 6.42 10.03
CA GLY A 323 -16.15 6.31 11.41
C GLY A 323 -16.18 4.90 12.00
N GLY A 324 -16.43 3.88 11.17
CA GLY A 324 -16.28 2.48 11.57
C GLY A 324 -14.82 2.10 11.65
N SER A 325 -14.42 1.41 12.72
CA SER A 325 -13.06 0.96 12.95
C SER A 325 -13.00 -0.48 13.43
N PHE A 326 -12.07 -1.26 12.89
CA PHE A 326 -11.70 -2.56 13.41
C PHE A 326 -10.58 -2.39 14.45
N ASP A 327 -10.75 -2.98 15.63
CA ASP A 327 -9.77 -2.90 16.71
C ASP A 327 -8.56 -3.81 16.43
N ILE A 328 -7.56 -3.23 15.77
CA ILE A 328 -6.27 -3.90 15.52
C ILE A 328 -5.36 -3.83 16.75
N GLU A 329 -5.48 -2.77 17.57
CA GLU A 329 -4.54 -2.53 18.67
C GLU A 329 -4.68 -3.58 19.78
N SER A 330 -5.92 -4.03 20.06
CA SER A 330 -6.18 -5.10 21.03
C SER A 330 -6.19 -6.51 20.43
N PHE A 331 -5.97 -6.64 19.12
CA PHE A 331 -6.00 -7.94 18.44
C PHE A 331 -4.89 -8.87 18.93
N ASN A 332 -5.29 -10.02 19.46
CA ASN A 332 -4.39 -11.10 19.84
C ASN A 332 -4.78 -12.38 19.09
N PRO A 333 -3.87 -12.94 18.26
CA PRO A 333 -4.18 -14.14 17.46
C PRO A 333 -4.43 -15.40 18.30
N ASN A 334 -4.18 -15.37 19.61
CA ASN A 334 -4.40 -16.51 20.51
C ASN A 334 -5.66 -16.39 21.38
N GLU A 335 -6.41 -15.28 21.31
CA GLU A 335 -7.53 -15.00 22.23
C GLU A 335 -8.91 -15.03 21.54
N GLY A 336 -8.97 -15.43 20.27
CA GLY A 336 -10.23 -15.69 19.57
C GLY A 336 -11.25 -14.55 19.67
N ARG A 337 -10.79 -13.30 19.55
CA ARG A 337 -11.61 -12.11 19.78
C ARG A 337 -11.33 -11.03 18.74
N GLN A 338 -12.39 -10.48 18.16
CA GLN A 338 -12.32 -9.37 17.20
C GLN A 338 -13.43 -8.36 17.49
N VAL A 339 -13.13 -7.07 17.30
CA VAL A 339 -14.07 -5.99 17.60
C VAL A 339 -14.13 -5.03 16.43
N VAL A 340 -15.34 -4.65 16.05
CA VAL A 340 -15.62 -3.52 15.18
C VAL A 340 -16.43 -2.50 15.96
N SER A 341 -16.10 -1.22 15.86
CA SER A 341 -16.83 -0.16 16.56
C SER A 341 -16.93 1.14 15.79
N TRP A 342 -18.01 1.88 16.04
CA TRP A 342 -18.21 3.27 15.67
C TRP A 342 -18.30 4.07 16.96
N SER A 343 -17.37 5.00 17.17
CA SER A 343 -17.27 5.76 18.43
C SER A 343 -18.37 6.81 18.58
N GLU A 344 -18.74 7.47 17.48
CA GLU A 344 -19.73 8.55 17.45
C GLU A 344 -20.46 8.57 16.11
N ASN A 345 -21.77 8.86 16.12
CA ASN A 345 -22.61 9.03 14.92
C ASN A 345 -22.52 7.89 13.87
N PRO A 346 -22.75 6.62 14.25
CA PRO A 346 -22.81 5.52 13.28
C PRO A 346 -23.87 5.79 12.20
N PRO A 347 -23.59 5.46 10.91
CA PRO A 347 -24.56 5.58 9.83
C PRO A 347 -25.91 4.97 10.17
N ALA A 348 -27.00 5.72 9.97
CA ALA A 348 -28.33 5.16 10.18
C ALA A 348 -28.67 4.13 9.08
N GLY A 349 -29.28 3.01 9.47
CA GLY A 349 -29.75 1.97 8.57
C GLY A 349 -29.47 0.55 9.06
N ASP A 350 -29.60 -0.41 8.14
CA ASP A 350 -29.44 -1.83 8.40
C ASP A 350 -27.96 -2.26 8.28
N TYR A 351 -27.47 -2.94 9.31
CA TYR A 351 -26.14 -3.54 9.35
C TYR A 351 -26.23 -5.05 9.29
N SER A 352 -25.27 -5.69 8.61
CA SER A 352 -25.17 -7.16 8.54
C SER A 352 -23.82 -7.62 9.08
N ILE A 353 -23.83 -8.67 9.89
CA ILE A 353 -22.64 -9.21 10.54
C ILE A 353 -22.29 -10.53 9.86
N ILE A 354 -21.10 -10.61 9.29
CA ILE A 354 -20.57 -11.79 8.60
C ILE A 354 -19.41 -12.36 9.42
N VAL A 355 -19.45 -13.68 9.63
CA VAL A 355 -18.37 -14.46 10.21
C VAL A 355 -17.83 -15.40 9.14
N GLN A 356 -16.51 -15.42 8.95
CA GLN A 356 -15.85 -16.24 7.93
C GLN A 356 -14.75 -17.11 8.54
N HIS A 357 -14.63 -18.35 8.07
CA HIS A 357 -13.53 -19.26 8.41
C HIS A 357 -12.41 -19.17 7.36
N PHE A 358 -11.14 -19.08 7.79
CA PHE A 358 -9.99 -18.90 6.87
C PHE A 358 -9.07 -20.11 6.73
N GLU A 359 -9.05 -21.05 7.68
CA GLU A 359 -8.25 -22.27 7.53
C GLU A 359 -8.88 -23.24 6.51
N THR A 360 -8.04 -23.86 5.66
CA THR A 360 -8.48 -24.77 4.58
C THR A 360 -7.70 -26.09 4.50
N GLU A 361 -6.91 -26.44 5.53
CA GLU A 361 -6.19 -27.72 5.57
C GLU A 361 -6.67 -28.64 6.70
N GLY A 362 -7.79 -29.33 6.46
CA GLY A 362 -8.25 -30.45 7.29
C GLY A 362 -9.78 -30.57 7.34
N GLU A 363 -10.32 -31.78 7.51
CA GLU A 363 -11.67 -31.97 8.02
C GLU A 363 -11.66 -31.53 9.50
N GLY A 364 -11.88 -30.24 9.74
CA GLY A 364 -12.07 -29.66 11.07
C GLY A 364 -13.51 -29.85 11.57
N GLU A 365 -13.69 -29.91 12.88
CA GLU A 365 -15.02 -29.85 13.50
C GLU A 365 -15.58 -28.42 13.39
N ASP A 366 -16.92 -28.29 13.33
CA ASP A 366 -17.57 -26.97 13.30
C ASP A 366 -17.13 -26.12 14.49
N SER A 367 -16.89 -24.84 14.25
CA SER A 367 -16.46 -23.88 15.26
C SER A 367 -17.65 -23.11 15.80
N GLU A 368 -17.85 -23.15 17.12
CA GLU A 368 -18.82 -22.32 17.82
C GLU A 368 -18.27 -20.90 18.00
N PHE A 369 -19.12 -19.91 17.82
CA PHE A 369 -18.79 -18.50 18.04
C PHE A 369 -19.96 -17.76 18.68
N THR A 370 -19.65 -16.63 19.30
CA THR A 370 -20.62 -15.70 19.87
C THR A 370 -20.34 -14.29 19.37
N VAL A 371 -21.38 -13.60 18.90
CA VAL A 371 -21.37 -12.20 18.49
C VAL A 371 -22.15 -11.38 19.52
N SER A 372 -21.49 -10.42 20.15
CA SER A 372 -22.12 -9.45 21.06
C SER A 372 -22.22 -8.10 20.35
N ILE A 373 -23.43 -7.55 20.27
CA ILE A 373 -23.74 -6.27 19.64
C ILE A 373 -24.11 -5.30 20.77
N ASP A 374 -23.41 -4.18 20.88
CA ASP A 374 -23.80 -3.04 21.71
C ASP A 374 -24.22 -1.92 20.77
N ASN A 375 -25.52 -1.67 20.68
CA ASN A 375 -26.10 -0.59 19.88
C ASN A 375 -26.54 0.54 20.80
N ARG A 376 -25.67 1.52 21.00
CA ARG A 376 -25.93 2.69 21.85
C ARG A 376 -26.39 2.34 23.28
N GLY A 377 -25.84 1.27 23.85
CA GLY A 377 -26.16 0.74 25.17
C GLY A 377 -27.23 -0.36 25.18
N ASP A 378 -27.87 -0.66 24.04
CA ASP A 378 -28.73 -1.82 23.90
C ASP A 378 -27.89 -3.03 23.47
N GLU A 379 -27.65 -3.95 24.41
CA GLU A 379 -26.83 -5.14 24.20
C GLU A 379 -27.66 -6.34 23.71
N GLU A 380 -27.20 -7.00 22.65
CA GLU A 380 -27.72 -8.25 22.11
C GLU A 380 -26.58 -9.26 21.93
N GLU A 381 -26.87 -10.55 22.13
CA GLU A 381 -25.90 -11.61 21.94
C GLU A 381 -26.47 -12.72 21.05
N ILE A 382 -25.67 -13.15 20.07
CA ILE A 382 -26.05 -14.17 19.10
C ILE A 382 -24.97 -15.25 19.08
N SER A 383 -25.36 -16.50 19.29
CA SER A 383 -24.47 -17.66 19.15
C SER A 383 -24.67 -18.34 17.80
N GLY A 384 -23.58 -18.85 17.21
CA GLY A 384 -23.61 -19.52 15.92
C GLY A 384 -22.55 -20.63 15.81
N THR A 385 -22.64 -21.39 14.72
CA THR A 385 -21.67 -22.42 14.33
C THR A 385 -21.25 -22.20 12.88
N ILE A 386 -19.98 -22.41 12.57
CA ILE A 386 -19.43 -22.30 11.22
C ILE A 386 -18.55 -23.50 10.89
N SER A 387 -18.70 -24.04 9.69
CA SER A 387 -17.90 -25.16 9.22
C SER A 387 -16.50 -24.74 8.83
N SER A 388 -15.52 -25.61 9.08
CA SER A 388 -14.11 -25.38 8.75
C SER A 388 -13.76 -25.53 7.27
N ASP A 389 -14.72 -25.32 6.37
CA ASP A 389 -14.59 -25.50 4.92
C ASP A 389 -14.23 -24.21 4.16
N GLY A 390 -13.95 -23.13 4.90
CA GLY A 390 -13.72 -21.80 4.34
C GLY A 390 -15.01 -21.05 4.01
N SER A 391 -16.17 -21.51 4.50
CA SER A 391 -17.44 -20.83 4.34
C SER A 391 -17.52 -19.52 5.14
N GLN A 392 -18.57 -18.75 4.83
CA GLN A 392 -19.00 -17.58 5.57
C GLN A 392 -20.47 -17.73 5.94
N VAL A 393 -20.85 -17.19 7.09
CA VAL A 393 -22.24 -17.16 7.57
C VAL A 393 -22.62 -15.74 7.97
N GLU A 394 -23.85 -15.35 7.67
CA GLU A 394 -24.45 -14.14 8.23
C GLU A 394 -24.92 -14.45 9.65
N ALA A 395 -24.18 -13.94 10.64
CA ALA A 395 -24.43 -14.20 12.05
C ALA A 395 -25.63 -13.42 12.58
N GLY A 396 -25.95 -12.26 11.99
CA GLY A 396 -27.10 -11.45 12.40
C GLY A 396 -27.15 -10.10 11.72
N THR A 397 -28.20 -9.34 12.03
CA THR A 397 -28.42 -7.98 11.53
C THR A 397 -28.93 -7.09 12.66
N PHE A 398 -28.58 -5.81 12.64
CA PHE A 398 -29.11 -4.82 13.58
C PHE A 398 -29.36 -3.49 12.89
N VAL A 399 -30.21 -2.65 13.48
CA VAL A 399 -30.60 -1.35 12.89
C VAL A 399 -30.12 -0.22 13.78
N VAL A 400 -29.41 0.74 13.17
CA VAL A 400 -29.04 2.00 13.82
C VAL A 400 -30.03 3.07 13.38
N SER A 401 -30.75 3.67 14.34
CA SER A 401 -31.78 4.69 14.09
C SER A 401 -31.25 6.12 14.08
#